data_AF-A0A8W8I5Y5-F1
#
_entry.id   AF-A0A8W8I5Y5-F1
#
_cell.length_a   1.000
_cell.length_b   1.000
_cell.length_c   1.000
_cell.angle_alpha   90.00
_cell.angle_beta   90.00
_cell.angle_gamma   90.00
#
_symmetry.space_group_name_H-M   'P 1'
#
loop_
_entity.id
_entity.type
_entity.pdbx_description
1 polymer ?
#
loop_
_entity_poly.entity_id
_entity_poly.type
_entity_poly.pdbx_seq_one_letter_code
_entity_poly.pdbx_strand_id
1 'polypeptide(L)'
;MDGLFFSIALFQYSNHPDIDENVAVIVCGRHTKFLRHYSNQYQDIKRCLDDVEFGGPCPLSAAFLLLRGVLGNFKNYSRSIGDFHVHQRIILISNGRPTDYIDIDSDSPPLTGSSEGMTHLIKVTGGIGRVNPIFCVPVGGNPALGTLEFLSGQSRGGKVVYPDKARQLAKCSQNLKTAAMLSFTIKNDGEDRERILTSLVCTCPHREFSELDQNDIIDLCMRKPLFCSMDVIIKEIEDDQELYIERDLRMPPLGSRVKRGRDWQWGDQDMFGPGTVVGHSKDVGWLRIAWDKNKAIYPYRYGSNPYENDKYDVMICDEPRILEGELIDPGCLVTRGPDWEWGNQDGGAKSIGTVLRVDDNGVVLVCWKHGSCHQYRYGYDDKIDLQLCDPFSPESVRFLKTSMLSVEEKYPGETNVSSEEEFENTHCLSNDINEEAAAPTSVDSTVRPTSILQVTKGKYFKNSIKETIRTPDIETDGPNFSTVNQWWWRDSEGIWNPHSKEANSKINKCYKRDPKSTVVVMIKDQTYVN
;
A
#
# COMPACT_ATOMS: atom_id res chain seq x y z
N MET A 1 37.97 9.88 -0.69
CA MET A 1 37.23 8.58 -0.74
C MET A 1 36.31 8.52 -1.95
N ASP A 2 35.75 9.64 -2.38
CA ASP A 2 34.69 9.72 -3.40
C ASP A 2 35.14 9.22 -4.79
N GLY A 3 36.37 9.53 -5.20
CA GLY A 3 36.94 9.01 -6.45
C GLY A 3 37.28 7.52 -6.44
N LEU A 4 37.40 6.89 -5.25
CA LEU A 4 37.75 5.47 -5.13
C LEU A 4 36.57 4.58 -5.54
N PHE A 5 35.35 4.93 -5.12
CA PHE A 5 34.14 4.20 -5.51
C PHE A 5 33.98 4.15 -7.03
N PHE A 6 34.01 5.33 -7.64
CA PHE A 6 33.79 5.47 -9.07
C PHE A 6 34.92 4.81 -9.88
N SER A 7 36.17 4.93 -9.44
CA SER A 7 37.31 4.25 -10.07
C SER A 7 37.19 2.73 -10.01
N ILE A 8 36.74 2.17 -8.87
CA ILE A 8 36.51 0.72 -8.73
C ILE A 8 35.40 0.27 -9.68
N ALA A 9 34.31 1.04 -9.79
CA ALA A 9 33.21 0.71 -10.69
C ALA A 9 33.63 0.72 -12.16
N LEU A 10 34.31 1.77 -12.62
CA LEU A 10 34.82 1.85 -13.99
C LEU A 10 35.82 0.74 -14.32
N PHE A 11 36.73 0.43 -13.39
CA PHE A 11 37.65 -0.68 -13.56
C PHE A 11 36.90 -2.00 -13.72
N GLN A 12 35.87 -2.22 -12.89
CA GLN A 12 35.05 -3.42 -12.97
C GLN A 12 34.29 -3.50 -14.31
N TYR A 13 33.71 -2.40 -14.81
CA TYR A 13 33.09 -2.35 -16.14
C TYR A 13 34.07 -2.69 -17.27
N SER A 14 35.31 -2.21 -17.19
CA SER A 14 36.33 -2.52 -18.20
C SER A 14 36.74 -4.01 -18.26
N ASN A 15 36.46 -4.77 -17.21
CA ASN A 15 36.77 -6.20 -17.11
C ASN A 15 35.58 -7.09 -17.56
N HIS A 16 34.54 -6.51 -18.13
CA HIS A 16 33.34 -7.23 -18.57
C HIS A 16 33.26 -7.26 -20.10
N PRO A 17 33.78 -8.32 -20.77
CA PRO A 17 33.88 -8.35 -22.23
C PRO A 17 32.54 -8.42 -22.96
N ASP A 18 31.48 -8.91 -22.28
CA ASP A 18 30.18 -9.19 -22.92
C ASP A 18 29.12 -8.10 -22.72
N ILE A 19 29.46 -7.02 -22.00
CA ILE A 19 28.56 -5.91 -21.67
C ILE A 19 29.32 -4.59 -21.72
N ASP A 20 28.99 -3.75 -22.71
CA ASP A 20 29.43 -2.37 -22.76
C ASP A 20 28.49 -1.47 -21.96
N GLU A 21 28.94 -1.04 -20.78
CA GLU A 21 28.23 -0.04 -19.99
C GLU A 21 28.44 1.36 -20.58
N ASN A 22 27.34 2.04 -20.84
CA ASN A 22 27.38 3.40 -21.33
C ASN A 22 27.22 4.38 -20.16
N VAL A 23 28.27 5.13 -19.83
CA VAL A 23 28.32 5.95 -18.61
C VAL A 23 28.33 7.43 -18.98
N ALA A 24 27.42 8.19 -18.36
CA ALA A 24 27.44 9.65 -18.36
C ALA A 24 27.82 10.14 -16.95
N VAL A 25 28.51 11.28 -16.87
CA VAL A 25 28.97 11.87 -15.60
C VAL A 25 28.50 13.30 -15.51
N ILE A 26 27.72 13.59 -14.47
CA ILE A 26 27.31 14.93 -14.05
C ILE A 26 28.06 15.25 -12.77
N VAL A 27 28.69 16.42 -12.72
CA VAL A 27 29.29 16.96 -11.50
C VAL A 27 28.36 18.02 -10.92
N CYS A 28 28.27 18.06 -9.59
CA CYS A 28 27.49 19.02 -8.82
C CYS A 28 28.39 19.58 -7.72
N GLY A 29 28.45 20.90 -7.58
CA GLY A 29 29.42 21.60 -6.75
C GLY A 29 29.51 23.06 -7.17
N ARG A 30 30.73 23.60 -7.19
CA ARG A 30 31.06 24.94 -7.75
C ARG A 30 30.43 25.16 -9.12
N HIS A 31 30.42 24.12 -9.95
CA HIS A 31 29.70 24.10 -11.21
C HIS A 31 28.86 22.83 -11.30
N THR A 32 27.60 23.00 -11.70
CA THR A 32 26.70 21.88 -12.01
C THR A 32 26.61 21.72 -13.51
N LYS A 33 27.25 20.69 -14.05
CA LYS A 33 27.39 20.48 -15.50
C LYS A 33 27.62 19.02 -15.87
N PHE A 34 27.40 18.69 -17.13
CA PHE A 34 27.93 17.47 -17.71
C PHE A 34 29.45 17.55 -17.76
N LEU A 35 30.11 16.61 -17.09
CA LEU A 35 31.53 16.38 -17.27
C LEU A 35 31.77 15.50 -18.50
N ARG A 36 30.89 14.51 -18.70
CA ARG A 36 30.96 13.59 -19.84
C ARG A 36 29.56 13.11 -20.18
N HIS A 37 29.18 13.19 -21.46
CA HIS A 37 28.00 12.50 -21.96
C HIS A 37 28.27 11.00 -22.10
N TYR A 38 27.23 10.21 -22.36
CA TYR A 38 27.31 8.77 -22.54
C TYR A 38 28.53 8.32 -23.36
N SER A 39 29.41 7.56 -22.72
CA SER A 39 30.59 6.94 -23.33
C SER A 39 30.88 5.58 -22.70
N ASN A 40 31.43 4.65 -23.48
CA ASN A 40 32.01 3.39 -23.01
C ASN A 40 33.54 3.45 -22.91
N GLN A 41 34.15 4.61 -23.17
CA GLN A 41 35.59 4.82 -23.08
C GLN A 41 36.00 5.10 -21.63
N TYR A 42 36.01 4.07 -20.79
CA TYR A 42 36.17 4.23 -19.32
C TYR A 42 37.46 4.94 -18.90
N GLN A 43 38.55 4.80 -19.66
CA GLN A 43 39.81 5.51 -19.37
C GLN A 43 39.69 7.02 -19.59
N ASP A 44 38.98 7.43 -20.64
CA ASP A 44 38.72 8.86 -20.90
C ASP A 44 37.81 9.44 -19.82
N ILE A 45 36.78 8.70 -19.42
CA ILE A 45 35.88 9.11 -18.34
C ILE A 45 36.66 9.30 -17.03
N LYS A 46 37.59 8.38 -16.74
CA LYS A 46 38.45 8.48 -15.56
C LYS A 46 39.35 9.71 -15.62
N ARG A 47 39.98 10.00 -16.77
CA ARG A 47 40.82 11.19 -16.95
C ARG A 47 40.04 12.48 -16.76
N CYS A 48 38.80 12.56 -17.25
CA CYS A 48 37.95 13.74 -17.05
C CYS A 48 37.71 14.07 -15.57
N LEU A 49 37.82 13.10 -14.65
CA LEU A 49 37.65 13.36 -13.23
C LEU A 49 38.86 14.05 -12.59
N ASP A 50 40.05 13.91 -13.17
CA ASP A 50 41.26 14.54 -12.65
C ASP A 50 41.18 16.07 -12.76
N ASP A 51 40.39 16.58 -13.71
CA ASP A 51 40.19 18.01 -14.00
C ASP A 51 39.03 18.64 -13.21
N VAL A 52 38.39 17.91 -12.29
CA VAL A 52 37.21 18.40 -11.56
C VAL A 52 37.62 19.33 -10.42
N GLU A 53 37.13 20.56 -10.46
CA GLU A 53 37.31 21.52 -9.36
C GLU A 53 36.39 21.22 -8.17
N PHE A 54 36.98 21.14 -6.98
CA PHE A 54 36.25 20.89 -5.73
C PHE A 54 35.79 22.17 -5.03
N GLY A 55 34.68 22.07 -4.30
CA GLY A 55 34.09 23.13 -3.46
C GLY A 55 32.79 23.69 -4.03
N GLY A 56 32.27 24.75 -3.41
CA GLY A 56 31.03 25.41 -3.81
C GLY A 56 29.75 24.79 -3.22
N PRO A 57 28.57 25.38 -3.53
CA PRO A 57 27.27 24.83 -3.13
C PRO A 57 26.99 23.48 -3.81
N CYS A 58 26.03 22.71 -3.31
CA CYS A 58 25.62 21.41 -3.86
C CYS A 58 24.15 21.43 -4.32
N PRO A 59 23.81 22.12 -5.44
CA PRO A 59 22.44 22.21 -5.92
C PRO A 59 22.01 20.91 -6.62
N LEU A 60 21.75 19.85 -5.84
CA LEU A 60 21.37 18.53 -6.36
C LEU A 60 20.14 18.59 -7.26
N SER A 61 19.17 19.46 -6.95
CA SER A 61 17.98 19.69 -7.78
C SER A 61 18.36 20.04 -9.22
N ALA A 62 19.34 20.93 -9.42
CA ALA A 62 19.81 21.30 -10.74
C ALA A 62 20.50 20.14 -11.46
N ALA A 63 21.27 19.31 -10.74
CA ALA A 63 21.91 18.13 -11.32
C ALA A 63 20.89 17.11 -11.84
N PHE A 64 19.81 16.87 -11.10
CA PHE A 64 18.71 16.01 -11.55
C PHE A 64 17.88 16.63 -12.67
N LEU A 65 17.74 17.95 -12.73
CA LEU A 65 17.13 18.63 -13.88
C LEU A 65 17.98 18.46 -15.15
N LEU A 66 19.31 18.61 -15.05
CA LEU A 66 20.23 18.33 -16.17
C LEU A 66 20.16 16.87 -16.61
N LEU A 67 20.02 15.94 -15.66
CA LEU A 67 19.89 14.52 -15.93
C LEU A 67 18.68 14.21 -16.84
N ARG A 68 17.57 14.95 -16.74
CA ARG A 68 16.41 14.77 -17.64
C ARG A 68 16.80 14.94 -19.11
N GLY A 69 17.73 15.84 -19.43
CA GLY A 69 18.23 16.02 -20.80
C GLY A 69 18.93 14.78 -21.35
N VAL A 70 19.57 13.99 -20.48
CA VAL A 70 20.28 12.75 -20.86
C VAL A 70 19.42 11.50 -20.79
N LEU A 71 18.41 11.48 -19.93
CA LEU A 71 17.40 10.41 -19.92
C LEU A 71 16.48 10.49 -21.16
N GLY A 72 16.47 11.62 -21.87
CA GLY A 72 15.58 11.86 -23.01
C GLY A 72 14.11 11.85 -22.59
N ASN A 73 13.17 11.84 -23.54
CA ASN A 73 11.73 11.68 -23.25
C ASN A 73 11.37 10.25 -22.76
N PHE A 74 12.20 9.62 -21.92
CA PHE A 74 12.08 8.28 -21.34
C PHE A 74 12.03 7.11 -22.36
N LYS A 75 11.81 7.37 -23.65
CA LYS A 75 11.53 6.35 -24.68
C LYS A 75 12.75 5.68 -25.33
N ASN A 76 13.96 6.24 -25.22
CA ASN A 76 15.02 5.91 -26.18
C ASN A 76 16.19 5.06 -25.66
N TYR A 77 16.24 4.69 -24.38
CA TYR A 77 17.41 3.97 -23.84
C TYR A 77 17.09 2.76 -22.96
N SER A 78 15.82 2.33 -22.85
CA SER A 78 15.50 1.07 -22.17
C SER A 78 15.98 -0.10 -23.01
N ARG A 79 16.63 -1.10 -22.39
CA ARG A 79 17.14 -2.27 -23.09
C ARG A 79 16.46 -3.53 -22.58
N SER A 80 15.89 -4.31 -23.48
CA SER A 80 15.38 -5.64 -23.15
C SER A 80 16.52 -6.66 -23.13
N ILE A 81 16.64 -7.41 -22.04
CA ILE A 81 17.55 -8.54 -21.88
C ILE A 81 16.67 -9.75 -21.54
N GLY A 82 16.37 -10.59 -22.54
CA GLY A 82 15.31 -11.60 -22.39
C GLY A 82 13.99 -10.93 -22.01
N ASP A 83 13.36 -11.41 -20.94
CA ASP A 83 12.11 -10.84 -20.40
C ASP A 83 12.31 -9.58 -19.55
N PHE A 84 13.55 -9.23 -19.21
CA PHE A 84 13.85 -8.09 -18.34
C PHE A 84 13.95 -6.82 -19.16
N HIS A 85 13.12 -5.82 -18.87
CA HIS A 85 13.24 -4.48 -19.44
C HIS A 85 14.03 -3.60 -18.49
N VAL A 86 15.24 -3.25 -18.90
CA VAL A 86 16.23 -2.57 -18.06
C VAL A 86 16.25 -1.08 -18.39
N HIS A 87 16.00 -0.27 -17.36
CA HIS A 87 16.07 1.20 -17.43
C HIS A 87 17.43 1.71 -16.94
N GLN A 88 17.78 2.94 -17.28
CA GLN A 88 19.07 3.53 -16.90
C GLN A 88 19.13 3.66 -15.38
N ARG A 89 20.28 3.31 -14.79
CA ARG A 89 20.51 3.41 -13.35
C ARG A 89 21.20 4.73 -13.03
N ILE A 90 20.75 5.38 -11.97
CA ILE A 90 21.31 6.64 -11.50
C ILE A 90 22.13 6.35 -10.25
N ILE A 91 23.41 6.72 -10.25
CA ILE A 91 24.29 6.57 -9.08
C ILE A 91 24.57 7.96 -8.53
N LEU A 92 23.95 8.29 -7.40
CA LEU A 92 24.14 9.55 -6.70
C LEU A 92 25.21 9.37 -5.62
N ILE A 93 26.40 9.95 -5.82
CA ILE A 93 27.46 9.99 -4.82
C ILE A 93 27.36 11.33 -4.09
N SER A 94 26.91 11.34 -2.84
CA SER A 94 26.63 12.58 -2.10
C SER A 94 26.65 12.39 -0.58
N ASN A 95 26.87 13.48 0.14
CA ASN A 95 26.66 13.54 1.59
C ASN A 95 25.19 13.74 1.98
N GLY A 96 24.27 13.82 1.00
CA GLY A 96 22.82 13.93 1.23
C GLY A 96 22.34 15.32 1.69
N ARG A 97 23.18 16.36 1.61
CA ARG A 97 22.82 17.72 2.04
C ARG A 97 22.77 18.66 0.84
N PRO A 98 21.62 18.79 0.15
CA PRO A 98 21.48 19.72 -0.96
C PRO A 98 21.57 21.18 -0.47
N THR A 99 22.09 22.06 -1.32
CA THR A 99 21.94 23.51 -1.17
C THR A 99 20.85 24.01 -2.12
N ASP A 100 20.22 25.13 -1.78
CA ASP A 100 19.19 25.73 -2.62
C ASP A 100 19.76 26.17 -3.98
N TYR A 101 18.92 26.10 -5.00
CA TYR A 101 19.23 26.61 -6.33
C TYR A 101 18.99 28.13 -6.31
N ILE A 102 20.03 28.91 -6.59
CA ILE A 102 19.90 30.37 -6.75
C ILE A 102 19.19 30.61 -8.08
N ASP A 103 18.02 31.24 -8.01
CA ASP A 103 17.41 31.88 -9.17
C ASP A 103 18.41 32.94 -9.68
N ILE A 104 18.80 32.85 -10.95
CA ILE A 104 19.98 33.54 -11.52
C ILE A 104 19.83 35.09 -11.44
N ASP A 105 18.66 35.59 -11.07
CA ASP A 105 18.32 37.02 -10.91
C ASP A 105 18.42 37.58 -9.48
N SER A 106 18.85 36.82 -8.46
CA SER A 106 18.98 37.35 -7.09
C SER A 106 20.43 37.38 -6.57
N ASP A 107 20.94 38.58 -6.27
CA ASP A 107 22.26 38.86 -5.66
C ASP A 107 22.38 38.43 -4.18
N SER A 108 21.61 37.42 -3.75
CA SER A 108 21.60 36.96 -2.35
C SER A 108 22.59 35.81 -2.14
N PRO A 109 23.40 35.81 -1.06
CA PRO A 109 24.29 34.69 -0.76
C PRO A 109 23.50 33.41 -0.44
N PRO A 110 24.05 32.22 -0.74
CA PRO A 110 23.35 30.94 -0.56
C PRO A 110 23.03 30.70 0.92
N LEU A 111 21.74 30.60 1.21
CA LEU A 111 21.25 30.12 2.51
C LEU A 111 21.40 28.59 2.56
N THR A 112 21.92 28.10 3.68
CA THR A 112 21.96 26.68 3.99
C THR A 112 20.55 26.18 4.31
N GLY A 113 19.99 25.35 3.43
CA GLY A 113 18.90 24.42 3.74
C GLY A 113 17.55 25.05 4.05
N SER A 114 16.92 25.70 3.06
CA SER A 114 15.47 25.93 3.15
C SER A 114 14.69 24.63 2.88
N SER A 115 13.49 24.53 3.44
CA SER A 115 12.53 23.43 3.16
C SER A 115 12.17 23.33 1.66
N GLU A 116 12.30 24.43 0.93
CA GLU A 116 11.90 24.54 -0.47
C GLU A 116 12.84 23.81 -1.44
N GLY A 117 14.17 23.92 -1.26
CA GLY A 117 15.13 23.22 -2.11
C GLY A 117 15.08 21.70 -1.97
N MET A 118 14.84 21.22 -0.74
CA MET A 118 14.61 19.80 -0.46
C MET A 118 13.30 19.30 -1.08
N THR A 119 12.22 20.09 -0.98
CA THR A 119 10.93 19.78 -1.60
C THR A 119 11.06 19.64 -3.12
N HIS A 120 11.78 20.57 -3.77
CA HIS A 120 12.02 20.49 -5.20
C HIS A 120 12.87 19.27 -5.58
N LEU A 121 13.90 18.95 -4.79
CA LEU A 121 14.72 17.75 -5.01
C LEU A 121 13.85 16.50 -4.97
N ILE A 122 13.06 16.33 -3.90
CA ILE A 122 12.13 15.21 -3.73
C ILE A 122 11.21 15.07 -4.93
N LYS A 123 10.61 16.17 -5.39
CA LYS A 123 9.69 16.15 -6.53
C LYS A 123 10.37 15.68 -7.82
N VAL A 124 11.56 16.20 -8.11
CA VAL A 124 12.30 15.82 -9.33
C VAL A 124 12.78 14.38 -9.25
N THR A 125 13.35 13.95 -8.13
CA THR A 125 13.83 12.58 -7.94
C THR A 125 12.70 11.57 -7.88
N GLY A 126 11.55 11.93 -7.32
CA GLY A 126 10.35 11.08 -7.32
C GLY A 126 9.84 10.85 -8.75
N GLY A 127 9.76 11.92 -9.56
CA GLY A 127 9.34 11.79 -10.96
C GLY A 127 10.30 10.94 -11.80
N ILE A 128 11.61 11.13 -11.66
CA ILE A 128 12.62 10.31 -12.33
C ILE A 128 12.59 8.86 -11.78
N GLY A 129 12.43 8.73 -10.46
CA GLY A 129 12.45 7.48 -9.72
C GLY A 129 11.32 6.52 -10.07
N ARG A 130 10.20 7.00 -10.63
CA ARG A 130 9.12 6.13 -11.15
C ARG A 130 9.62 5.17 -12.24
N VAL A 131 10.61 5.60 -13.02
CA VAL A 131 11.17 4.83 -14.14
C VAL A 131 12.57 4.31 -13.80
N ASN A 132 13.43 5.18 -13.26
CA ASN A 132 14.86 4.93 -13.13
C ASN A 132 15.25 4.63 -11.67
N PRO A 133 15.91 3.50 -11.37
CA PRO A 133 16.45 3.24 -10.04
C PRO A 133 17.53 4.26 -9.66
N ILE A 134 17.44 4.81 -8.44
CA ILE A 134 18.42 5.73 -7.85
C ILE A 134 19.19 5.00 -6.75
N PHE A 135 20.48 4.76 -6.99
CA PHE A 135 21.43 4.21 -6.03
C PHE A 135 22.18 5.36 -5.35
N CYS A 136 22.01 5.51 -4.04
CA CYS A 136 22.68 6.55 -3.27
C CYS A 136 23.95 5.99 -2.61
N VAL A 137 25.09 6.62 -2.85
CA VAL A 137 26.39 6.27 -2.25
C VAL A 137 26.74 7.35 -1.22
N PRO A 138 26.63 7.06 0.08
CA PRO A 138 26.89 8.04 1.12
C PRO A 138 28.39 8.31 1.20
N VAL A 139 28.77 9.59 1.17
CA VAL A 139 30.16 10.04 1.30
C VAL A 139 30.32 11.18 2.31
N GLY A 140 31.55 11.38 2.78
CA GLY A 140 31.88 12.36 3.82
C GLY A 140 31.81 11.81 5.24
N GLY A 141 32.23 12.62 6.22
CA GLY A 141 32.31 12.19 7.63
C GLY A 141 30.97 12.08 8.36
N ASN A 142 29.92 12.74 7.86
CA ASN A 142 28.57 12.71 8.46
C ASN A 142 27.48 12.85 7.36
N PRO A 143 27.29 11.81 6.52
CA PRO A 143 26.27 11.83 5.48
C PRO A 143 24.86 11.87 6.09
N ALA A 144 23.97 12.66 5.49
CA ALA A 144 22.55 12.69 5.83
C ALA A 144 21.87 11.42 5.28
N LEU A 145 22.00 10.31 6.00
CA LEU A 145 21.50 9.00 5.58
C LEU A 145 19.99 9.01 5.35
N GLY A 146 19.20 9.62 6.24
CA GLY A 146 17.73 9.68 6.07
C GLY A 146 17.31 10.34 4.75
N THR A 147 18.02 11.38 4.31
CA THR A 147 17.80 11.99 2.99
C THR A 147 18.13 11.02 1.87
N LEU A 148 19.29 10.36 1.90
CA LEU A 148 19.72 9.43 0.85
C LEU A 148 18.84 8.16 0.79
N GLU A 149 18.42 7.66 1.95
CA GLU A 149 17.47 6.56 2.09
C GLU A 149 16.11 6.93 1.49
N PHE A 150 15.60 8.13 1.79
CA PHE A 150 14.37 8.63 1.18
C PHE A 150 14.50 8.77 -0.35
N LEU A 151 15.58 9.39 -0.83
CA LEU A 151 15.80 9.61 -2.27
C LEU A 151 15.91 8.30 -3.07
N SER A 152 16.57 7.30 -2.51
CA SER A 152 16.69 5.98 -3.14
C SER A 152 15.44 5.13 -2.98
N GLY A 153 14.81 5.15 -1.79
CA GLY A 153 13.62 4.36 -1.47
C GLY A 153 12.37 4.75 -2.26
N GLN A 154 12.22 6.02 -2.64
CA GLN A 154 11.13 6.46 -3.52
C GLN A 154 11.30 6.05 -4.99
N SER A 155 12.46 5.50 -5.36
CA SER A 155 12.76 5.10 -6.75
C SER A 155 12.61 3.60 -6.97
N ARG A 156 12.22 3.19 -8.18
CA ARG A 156 11.95 1.81 -8.57
C ARG A 156 13.20 0.93 -8.43
N GLY A 157 13.35 0.23 -7.31
CA GLY A 157 14.50 -0.63 -7.05
C GLY A 157 15.76 0.12 -6.58
N GLY A 158 15.64 1.39 -6.19
CA GLY A 158 16.74 2.14 -5.60
C GLY A 158 17.13 1.63 -4.22
N LYS A 159 18.39 1.87 -3.85
CA LYS A 159 18.92 1.55 -2.51
C LYS A 159 20.15 2.39 -2.18
N VAL A 160 20.46 2.49 -0.90
CA VAL A 160 21.75 3.02 -0.43
C VAL A 160 22.83 1.95 -0.61
N VAL A 161 23.96 2.32 -1.22
CA VAL A 161 25.09 1.43 -1.49
C VAL A 161 26.36 2.02 -0.87
N TYR A 162 26.92 1.34 0.11
CA TYR A 162 28.14 1.79 0.77
C TYR A 162 29.38 1.63 -0.12
N PRO A 163 30.42 2.46 0.08
CA PRO A 163 31.57 2.47 -0.81
C PRO A 163 32.31 1.14 -0.97
N ASP A 164 32.30 0.27 0.05
CA ASP A 164 32.89 -1.07 0.03
C ASP A 164 32.16 -2.02 -0.96
N LYS A 165 30.89 -1.72 -1.28
CA LYS A 165 30.06 -2.49 -2.21
C LYS A 165 30.15 -2.01 -3.66
N ALA A 166 31.03 -1.05 -3.98
CA ALA A 166 31.22 -0.51 -5.34
C ALA A 166 31.37 -1.60 -6.40
N ARG A 167 32.23 -2.59 -6.11
CA ARG A 167 32.51 -3.70 -7.02
C ARG A 167 31.25 -4.53 -7.29
N GLN A 168 30.43 -4.76 -6.25
CA GLN A 168 29.20 -5.54 -6.39
C GLN A 168 28.15 -4.78 -7.20
N LEU A 169 27.99 -3.48 -6.95
CA LEU A 169 27.11 -2.64 -7.77
C LEU A 169 27.54 -2.65 -9.25
N ALA A 170 28.84 -2.63 -9.53
CA ALA A 170 29.34 -2.68 -10.89
C ALA A 170 29.09 -4.04 -11.58
N LYS A 171 28.99 -5.14 -10.83
CA LYS A 171 28.59 -6.45 -11.36
C LYS A 171 27.08 -6.58 -11.63
N CYS A 172 26.26 -5.62 -11.19
CA CYS A 172 24.80 -5.68 -11.28
C CYS A 172 24.31 -6.02 -12.70
N SER A 173 24.93 -5.48 -13.75
CA SER A 173 24.51 -5.77 -15.13
C SER A 173 24.78 -7.21 -15.55
N GLN A 174 25.88 -7.79 -15.09
CA GLN A 174 26.17 -9.19 -15.36
C GLN A 174 25.22 -10.11 -14.60
N ASN A 175 24.95 -9.79 -13.34
CA ASN A 175 24.02 -10.54 -12.50
C ASN A 175 22.60 -10.44 -13.07
N LEU A 176 22.20 -9.28 -13.60
CA LEU A 176 20.95 -9.07 -14.31
C LEU A 176 20.85 -9.87 -15.61
N LYS A 177 21.92 -9.89 -16.42
CA LYS A 177 21.99 -10.73 -17.62
C LYS A 177 21.84 -12.20 -17.27
N THR A 178 22.48 -12.66 -16.19
CA THR A 178 22.34 -14.04 -15.72
C THR A 178 20.93 -14.32 -15.21
N ALA A 179 20.34 -13.45 -14.38
CA ALA A 179 18.95 -13.58 -13.92
C ALA A 179 17.95 -13.64 -15.09
N ALA A 180 18.16 -12.83 -16.13
CA ALA A 180 17.36 -12.87 -17.35
C ALA A 180 17.43 -14.21 -18.07
N MET A 181 18.60 -14.86 -18.12
CA MET A 181 18.74 -16.21 -18.70
C MET A 181 17.97 -17.27 -17.91
N LEU A 182 17.81 -17.09 -16.60
CA LEU A 182 17.08 -18.03 -15.73
C LEU A 182 15.56 -17.87 -15.80
N SER A 183 15.04 -16.79 -16.41
CA SER A 183 13.59 -16.50 -16.43
C SER A 183 12.73 -17.66 -16.90
N PHE A 184 13.16 -18.36 -17.95
CA PHE A 184 12.40 -19.47 -18.51
C PHE A 184 12.42 -20.68 -17.57
N THR A 185 13.60 -21.02 -17.03
CA THR A 185 13.79 -22.16 -16.14
C THR A 185 13.04 -21.98 -14.82
N ILE A 186 13.13 -20.80 -14.21
CA ILE A 186 12.45 -20.46 -12.95
C ILE A 186 10.93 -20.53 -13.08
N LYS A 187 10.37 -20.10 -14.22
CA LYS A 187 8.92 -20.16 -14.47
C LYS A 187 8.38 -21.61 -14.43
N ASN A 188 9.19 -22.58 -14.79
CA ASN A 188 8.81 -24.00 -14.83
C ASN A 188 9.19 -24.73 -13.54
N ASP A 189 10.37 -24.43 -13.00
CA ASP A 189 10.92 -25.16 -11.87
C ASP A 189 10.41 -24.60 -10.54
N GLY A 190 10.18 -23.29 -10.43
CA GLY A 190 9.75 -22.61 -9.21
C GLY A 190 10.72 -21.53 -8.76
N GLU A 191 10.24 -20.60 -7.93
CA GLU A 191 10.94 -19.38 -7.52
C GLU A 191 11.69 -19.51 -6.18
N ASP A 192 11.74 -20.70 -5.57
CA ASP A 192 12.48 -20.87 -4.33
C ASP A 192 14.00 -20.82 -4.54
N ARG A 193 14.71 -20.41 -3.48
CA ARG A 193 16.15 -20.18 -3.49
C ARG A 193 16.94 -21.38 -4.05
N GLU A 194 16.61 -22.58 -3.60
CA GLU A 194 17.36 -23.79 -3.96
C GLU A 194 17.15 -24.15 -5.43
N ARG A 195 15.94 -23.94 -5.95
CA ARG A 195 15.66 -24.09 -7.38
C ARG A 195 16.36 -23.06 -8.23
N ILE A 196 16.34 -21.78 -7.84
CA ILE A 196 17.08 -20.73 -8.56
C ILE A 196 18.57 -21.05 -8.62
N LEU A 197 19.16 -21.49 -7.50
CA LEU A 197 20.57 -21.91 -7.47
C LEU A 197 20.85 -23.14 -8.34
N THR A 198 19.94 -24.12 -8.34
CA THR A 198 20.04 -25.29 -9.21
C THR A 198 19.99 -24.86 -10.69
N SER A 199 19.03 -24.01 -11.07
CA SER A 199 18.94 -23.46 -12.42
C SER A 199 20.19 -22.66 -12.80
N LEU A 200 20.78 -21.92 -11.86
CA LEU A 200 22.02 -21.16 -12.07
C LEU A 200 23.20 -22.08 -12.43
N VAL A 201 23.39 -23.15 -11.67
CA VAL A 201 24.44 -24.15 -11.91
C VAL A 201 24.24 -24.86 -13.26
N CYS A 202 23.00 -25.24 -13.58
CA CYS A 202 22.69 -25.91 -14.84
C CYS A 202 22.86 -24.99 -16.07
N THR A 203 22.49 -23.71 -15.94
CA THR A 203 22.50 -22.75 -17.06
C THR A 203 23.90 -22.16 -17.29
N CYS A 204 24.71 -22.03 -16.25
CA CYS A 204 26.04 -21.43 -16.30
C CYS A 204 27.11 -22.34 -15.66
N PRO A 205 27.32 -23.58 -16.16
CA PRO A 205 28.16 -24.58 -15.49
C PRO A 205 29.65 -24.21 -15.44
N HIS A 206 30.10 -23.33 -16.32
CA HIS A 206 31.51 -22.91 -16.42
C HIS A 206 31.81 -21.58 -15.70
N ARG A 207 30.82 -20.97 -15.04
CA ARG A 207 30.98 -19.67 -14.39
C ARG A 207 30.89 -19.83 -12.87
N GLU A 208 31.90 -19.34 -12.17
CA GLU A 208 31.89 -19.27 -10.72
C GLU A 208 31.16 -18.00 -10.26
N PHE A 209 30.24 -18.16 -9.29
CA PHE A 209 29.49 -17.07 -8.69
C PHE A 209 29.85 -16.97 -7.21
N SER A 210 30.27 -15.79 -6.77
CA SER A 210 30.44 -15.53 -5.33
C SER A 210 29.08 -15.56 -4.63
N GLU A 211 29.08 -15.71 -3.30
CA GLU A 211 27.84 -15.67 -2.51
C GLU A 211 27.05 -14.36 -2.72
N LEU A 212 27.74 -13.23 -2.86
CA LEU A 212 27.12 -11.95 -3.19
C LEU A 212 26.49 -11.94 -4.58
N ASP A 213 27.15 -12.57 -5.57
CA ASP A 213 26.60 -12.69 -6.92
C ASP A 213 25.35 -13.58 -6.94
N GLN A 214 25.38 -14.70 -6.21
CA GLN A 214 24.23 -15.59 -6.06
C GLN A 214 23.04 -14.86 -5.41
N ASN A 215 23.28 -14.16 -4.30
CA ASN A 215 22.24 -13.40 -3.60
C ASN A 215 21.65 -12.29 -4.47
N ASP A 216 22.49 -11.55 -5.21
CA ASP A 216 22.01 -10.54 -6.16
C ASP A 216 21.16 -11.16 -7.27
N ILE A 217 21.59 -12.29 -7.87
CA ILE A 217 20.85 -12.97 -8.93
C ILE A 217 19.48 -13.45 -8.40
N ILE A 218 19.45 -14.04 -7.21
CA ILE A 218 18.21 -14.47 -6.56
C ILE A 218 17.28 -13.27 -6.36
N ASP A 219 17.78 -12.18 -5.78
CA ASP A 219 16.97 -10.96 -5.54
C ASP A 219 16.42 -10.39 -6.86
N LEU A 220 17.22 -10.38 -7.92
CA LEU A 220 16.80 -9.94 -9.26
C LEU A 220 15.70 -10.82 -9.85
N CYS A 221 15.78 -12.15 -9.68
CA CYS A 221 14.75 -13.08 -10.11
C CYS A 221 13.44 -12.86 -9.33
N MET A 222 13.52 -12.71 -8.01
CA MET A 222 12.34 -12.47 -7.15
C MET A 222 11.70 -11.11 -7.42
N ARG A 223 12.48 -10.12 -7.85
CA ARG A 223 12.02 -8.76 -8.16
C ARG A 223 11.83 -8.51 -9.65
N LYS A 224 11.55 -9.55 -10.44
CA LYS A 224 11.26 -9.44 -11.88
C LYS A 224 10.25 -8.31 -12.23
N PRO A 225 9.17 -8.06 -11.46
CA PRO A 225 8.23 -6.97 -11.75
C PRO A 225 8.85 -5.56 -11.80
N LEU A 226 10.02 -5.34 -11.18
CA LEU A 226 10.72 -4.07 -11.28
C LEU A 226 11.27 -3.79 -12.69
N PHE A 227 11.46 -4.83 -13.50
CA PHE A 227 12.08 -4.77 -14.83
C PHE A 227 11.04 -4.90 -15.94
N CYS A 228 10.01 -4.06 -15.90
CA CYS A 228 8.90 -4.04 -16.86
C CYS A 228 9.10 -2.98 -17.97
N SER A 229 8.37 -3.14 -19.07
CA SER A 229 8.46 -2.22 -20.21
C SER A 229 7.99 -0.81 -19.84
N MET A 230 8.42 0.18 -20.62
CA MET A 230 7.98 1.55 -20.44
C MET A 230 6.46 1.69 -20.52
N ASP A 231 5.79 0.90 -21.37
CA ASP A 231 4.33 0.93 -21.50
C ASP A 231 3.62 0.50 -20.20
N VAL A 232 4.16 -0.50 -19.50
CA VAL A 232 3.64 -0.92 -18.19
C VAL A 232 3.83 0.20 -17.17
N ILE A 233 5.01 0.83 -17.14
CA ILE A 233 5.29 1.94 -16.21
C ILE A 233 4.41 3.16 -16.51
N ILE A 234 4.23 3.51 -17.79
CA ILE A 234 3.34 4.61 -18.20
C ILE A 234 1.92 4.31 -17.74
N LYS A 235 1.44 3.07 -17.93
CA LYS A 235 0.12 2.68 -17.46
C LYS A 235 0.00 2.77 -15.95
N GLU A 236 1.00 2.33 -15.18
CA GLU A 236 1.03 2.50 -13.71
C GLU A 236 0.96 4.00 -13.32
N ILE A 237 1.70 4.86 -14.02
CA ILE A 237 1.70 6.32 -13.77
C ILE A 237 0.36 6.95 -14.14
N GLU A 238 -0.24 6.55 -15.27
CA GLU A 238 -1.56 7.02 -15.72
C GLU A 238 -2.64 6.56 -14.74
N ASP A 239 -2.61 5.29 -14.33
CA ASP A 239 -3.50 4.72 -13.31
C ASP A 239 -3.41 5.49 -11.99
N ASP A 240 -2.21 5.85 -11.53
CA ASP A 240 -2.00 6.71 -10.34
C ASP A 240 -2.59 8.12 -10.53
N GLN A 241 -2.51 8.68 -11.75
CA GLN A 241 -3.09 9.99 -12.07
C GLN A 241 -4.62 9.95 -12.17
N GLU A 242 -5.23 8.77 -12.35
CA GLU A 242 -6.68 8.59 -12.35
C GLU A 242 -7.28 8.51 -10.94
N LEU A 243 -6.45 8.30 -9.92
CA LEU A 243 -6.91 8.30 -8.54
C LEU A 243 -7.41 9.68 -8.13
N TYR A 244 -8.44 9.67 -7.29
CA TYR A 244 -9.06 10.82 -6.65
C TYR A 244 -9.75 11.79 -7.60
N ILE A 245 -10.18 11.29 -8.76
CA ILE A 245 -10.95 12.05 -9.75
C ILE A 245 -12.32 11.39 -9.93
N GLU A 246 -13.39 12.16 -9.72
CA GLU A 246 -14.73 11.81 -10.20
C GLU A 246 -14.88 12.24 -11.65
N ARG A 247 -15.40 11.34 -12.50
CA ARG A 247 -15.62 11.59 -13.93
C ARG A 247 -17.07 11.45 -14.33
N ASP A 248 -17.65 10.31 -13.99
CA ASP A 248 -19.05 10.00 -14.24
C ASP A 248 -19.88 10.20 -12.98
N LEU A 249 -20.81 11.16 -13.01
CA LEU A 249 -21.77 11.40 -11.93
C LEU A 249 -22.73 10.22 -11.74
N ARG A 250 -22.73 9.27 -12.68
CA ARG A 250 -23.53 8.05 -12.62
C ARG A 250 -22.87 6.90 -11.90
N MET A 251 -21.61 7.06 -11.50
CA MET A 251 -20.93 6.08 -10.69
C MET A 251 -20.92 6.54 -9.23
N PRO A 252 -20.83 5.59 -8.27
CA PRO A 252 -20.59 5.88 -6.87
C PRO A 252 -19.52 6.95 -6.67
N PRO A 253 -19.80 8.03 -5.92
CA PRO A 253 -18.83 9.09 -5.69
C PRO A 253 -17.62 8.62 -4.87
N LEU A 254 -16.54 9.38 -4.89
CA LEU A 254 -15.36 9.17 -4.07
C LEU A 254 -15.73 9.11 -2.58
N GLY A 255 -15.12 8.17 -1.89
CA GLY A 255 -15.40 7.90 -0.48
C GLY A 255 -16.59 6.98 -0.25
N SER A 256 -17.33 6.59 -1.29
CA SER A 256 -18.39 5.58 -1.17
C SER A 256 -17.80 4.25 -0.69
N ARG A 257 -18.51 3.60 0.23
CA ARG A 257 -18.15 2.29 0.76
C ARG A 257 -18.74 1.20 -0.12
N VAL A 258 -17.95 0.19 -0.43
CA VAL A 258 -18.33 -0.89 -1.33
C VAL A 258 -17.94 -2.26 -0.80
N LYS A 259 -18.57 -3.30 -1.36
CA LYS A 259 -18.19 -4.71 -1.20
C LYS A 259 -18.34 -5.43 -2.54
N ARG A 260 -17.90 -6.69 -2.61
CA ARG A 260 -18.14 -7.53 -3.80
C ARG A 260 -19.61 -7.52 -4.20
N GLY A 261 -19.86 -7.29 -5.48
CA GLY A 261 -21.16 -7.20 -6.12
C GLY A 261 -21.54 -8.49 -6.85
N ARG A 262 -22.61 -8.40 -7.63
CA ARG A 262 -23.23 -9.56 -8.30
C ARG A 262 -22.38 -10.16 -9.42
N ASP A 263 -21.59 -9.33 -10.11
CA ASP A 263 -20.81 -9.73 -11.29
C ASP A 263 -19.33 -10.04 -10.93
N TRP A 264 -19.01 -10.14 -9.64
CA TRP A 264 -17.65 -10.35 -9.15
C TRP A 264 -16.98 -11.58 -9.75
N GLN A 265 -15.81 -11.37 -10.36
CA GLN A 265 -15.00 -12.43 -11.00
C GLN A 265 -13.54 -12.47 -10.52
N TRP A 266 -13.22 -11.72 -9.46
CA TRP A 266 -11.84 -11.38 -9.09
C TRP A 266 -11.28 -12.21 -7.93
N GLY A 267 -11.79 -13.44 -7.77
CA GLY A 267 -11.35 -14.35 -6.70
C GLY A 267 -11.48 -13.72 -5.31
N ASP A 268 -10.46 -13.89 -4.46
CA ASP A 268 -10.45 -13.38 -3.09
C ASP A 268 -9.63 -12.09 -2.94
N GLN A 269 -9.51 -11.29 -4.02
CA GLN A 269 -8.75 -10.05 -3.99
C GLN A 269 -9.17 -9.13 -2.84
N ASP A 270 -10.47 -8.95 -2.61
CA ASP A 270 -11.03 -8.11 -1.53
C ASP A 270 -10.87 -8.70 -0.11
N MET A 271 -10.34 -9.93 0.02
CA MET A 271 -10.24 -10.65 1.29
C MET A 271 -11.58 -10.71 2.05
N PHE A 272 -12.70 -10.74 1.31
CA PHE A 272 -14.06 -10.69 1.84
C PHE A 272 -14.33 -9.48 2.75
N GLY A 273 -13.63 -8.36 2.52
CA GLY A 273 -13.79 -7.12 3.29
C GLY A 273 -14.41 -6.00 2.45
N PRO A 274 -14.86 -4.92 3.11
CA PRO A 274 -15.28 -3.71 2.41
C PRO A 274 -14.10 -2.93 1.84
N GLY A 275 -14.41 -2.03 0.91
CA GLY A 275 -13.46 -1.11 0.29
C GLY A 275 -14.06 0.29 0.12
N THR A 276 -13.23 1.20 -0.38
CA THR A 276 -13.58 2.60 -0.63
C THR A 276 -13.36 2.96 -2.09
N VAL A 277 -14.33 3.63 -2.70
CA VAL A 277 -14.15 4.23 -4.03
C VAL A 277 -13.16 5.39 -3.92
N VAL A 278 -12.02 5.26 -4.59
CA VAL A 278 -10.94 6.25 -4.56
C VAL A 278 -10.66 6.87 -5.93
N GLY A 279 -11.31 6.45 -7.01
CA GLY A 279 -11.14 7.05 -8.34
C GLY A 279 -12.13 6.53 -9.37
N HIS A 280 -12.44 7.33 -10.38
CA HIS A 280 -13.12 6.89 -11.60
C HIS A 280 -12.05 6.77 -12.70
N SER A 281 -11.88 5.56 -13.24
CA SER A 281 -10.91 5.34 -14.31
C SER A 281 -11.28 6.17 -15.55
N LYS A 282 -10.31 6.44 -16.41
CA LYS A 282 -10.56 7.16 -17.67
C LYS A 282 -11.46 6.35 -18.60
N ASP A 283 -11.32 5.02 -18.57
CA ASP A 283 -12.20 4.09 -19.25
C ASP A 283 -13.57 4.08 -18.57
N VAL A 284 -14.63 4.35 -19.34
CA VAL A 284 -16.00 4.44 -18.83
C VAL A 284 -16.43 3.11 -18.21
N GLY A 285 -17.12 3.17 -17.06
CA GLY A 285 -17.66 2.00 -16.37
C GLY A 285 -16.64 1.27 -15.48
N TRP A 286 -15.56 1.93 -15.08
CA TRP A 286 -14.55 1.37 -14.18
C TRP A 286 -14.27 2.28 -12.98
N LEU A 287 -14.25 1.68 -11.79
CA LEU A 287 -13.96 2.32 -10.50
C LEU A 287 -12.64 1.82 -9.93
N ARG A 288 -11.85 2.70 -9.31
CA ARG A 288 -10.68 2.35 -8.50
C ARG A 288 -11.12 2.18 -7.05
N ILE A 289 -10.92 0.99 -6.50
CA ILE A 289 -11.35 0.65 -5.13
C ILE A 289 -10.13 0.35 -4.27
N ALA A 290 -9.98 1.08 -3.16
CA ALA A 290 -9.02 0.79 -2.11
C ALA A 290 -9.65 -0.16 -1.09
N TRP A 291 -9.15 -1.39 -1.00
CA TRP A 291 -9.69 -2.39 -0.08
C TRP A 291 -9.08 -2.29 1.32
N ASP A 292 -9.92 -2.51 2.34
CA ASP A 292 -9.50 -2.25 3.72
C ASP A 292 -8.43 -3.21 4.24
N LYS A 293 -8.51 -4.48 3.83
CA LYS A 293 -7.67 -5.57 4.37
C LYS A 293 -6.34 -5.71 3.66
N ASN A 294 -6.34 -5.75 2.33
CA ASN A 294 -5.11 -5.97 1.55
C ASN A 294 -4.37 -4.66 1.20
N LYS A 295 -4.98 -3.49 1.47
CA LYS A 295 -4.49 -2.14 1.16
C LYS A 295 -4.25 -1.83 -0.32
N ALA A 296 -4.55 -2.77 -1.20
CA ALA A 296 -4.36 -2.64 -2.62
C ALA A 296 -5.51 -1.85 -3.25
N ILE A 297 -5.16 -1.10 -4.29
CA ILE A 297 -6.11 -0.37 -5.13
C ILE A 297 -6.24 -1.09 -6.45
N TYR A 298 -7.44 -1.53 -6.80
CA TYR A 298 -7.71 -2.23 -8.07
C TYR A 298 -8.90 -1.64 -8.83
N PRO A 299 -8.89 -1.74 -10.17
CA PRO A 299 -10.02 -1.34 -11.00
C PRO A 299 -11.11 -2.43 -11.02
N TYR A 300 -12.38 -2.02 -10.92
CA TYR A 300 -13.55 -2.89 -10.98
C TYR A 300 -14.65 -2.32 -11.86
N ARG A 301 -15.41 -3.18 -12.53
CA ARG A 301 -16.50 -2.74 -13.41
C ARG A 301 -17.70 -2.27 -12.60
N TYR A 302 -18.25 -1.14 -13.02
CA TYR A 302 -19.48 -0.59 -12.47
C TYR A 302 -20.28 0.14 -13.55
N GLY A 303 -21.38 -0.47 -13.98
CA GLY A 303 -22.25 0.02 -15.05
C GLY A 303 -21.87 -0.50 -16.42
N SER A 304 -22.38 0.17 -17.46
CA SER A 304 -22.10 -0.17 -18.85
C SER A 304 -20.81 0.45 -19.36
N ASN A 305 -20.05 -0.31 -20.15
CA ASN A 305 -18.90 0.17 -20.90
C ASN A 305 -19.08 -0.12 -22.41
N PRO A 306 -18.23 0.42 -23.32
CA PRO A 306 -18.41 0.23 -24.77
C PRO A 306 -18.33 -1.24 -25.26
N TYR A 307 -17.88 -2.18 -24.43
CA TYR A 307 -17.62 -3.57 -24.78
C TYR A 307 -18.54 -4.56 -24.05
N GLU A 308 -19.06 -4.20 -22.88
CA GLU A 308 -19.86 -5.05 -22.01
C GLU A 308 -21.10 -4.31 -21.49
N ASN A 309 -22.24 -5.00 -21.52
CA ASN A 309 -23.48 -4.53 -20.90
C ASN A 309 -23.38 -4.63 -19.36
N ASP A 310 -23.76 -3.54 -18.67
CA ASP A 310 -24.09 -3.45 -17.24
C ASP A 310 -23.44 -4.49 -16.31
N LYS A 311 -22.15 -4.26 -15.99
CA LYS A 311 -21.38 -5.07 -15.04
C LYS A 311 -21.18 -4.35 -13.72
N TYR A 312 -21.52 -5.03 -12.63
CA TYR A 312 -21.39 -4.51 -11.27
C TYR A 312 -20.59 -5.49 -10.43
N ASP A 313 -19.27 -5.42 -10.61
CA ASP A 313 -18.32 -6.21 -9.83
C ASP A 313 -18.37 -5.79 -8.35
N VAL A 314 -18.70 -4.53 -8.06
CA VAL A 314 -18.86 -4.01 -6.70
C VAL A 314 -20.26 -3.45 -6.47
N MET A 315 -20.70 -3.47 -5.22
CA MET A 315 -21.96 -2.88 -4.77
C MET A 315 -21.71 -1.95 -3.57
N ILE A 316 -22.55 -0.93 -3.41
CA ILE A 316 -22.45 0.01 -2.28
C ILE A 316 -22.85 -0.69 -0.98
N CYS A 317 -22.24 -0.27 0.12
CA CYS A 317 -22.59 -0.70 1.46
C CYS A 317 -22.46 0.46 2.46
N ASP A 318 -22.90 0.23 3.70
CA ASP A 318 -22.74 1.15 4.84
C ASP A 318 -21.73 0.61 5.87
N GLU A 319 -20.91 -0.38 5.50
CA GLU A 319 -19.90 -0.97 6.38
C GLU A 319 -18.77 0.04 6.64
N PRO A 320 -18.57 0.46 7.91
CA PRO A 320 -17.59 1.48 8.23
C PRO A 320 -16.17 0.92 8.10
N ARG A 321 -15.21 1.83 7.91
CA ARG A 321 -13.80 1.47 7.96
C ARG A 321 -13.38 1.13 9.39
N ILE A 322 -12.74 -0.02 9.57
CA ILE A 322 -12.11 -0.45 10.83
C ILE A 322 -10.60 -0.45 10.65
N LEU A 323 -9.86 0.15 11.59
CA LEU A 323 -8.40 0.19 11.59
C LEU A 323 -7.83 -1.01 12.36
N GLU A 324 -6.77 -1.63 11.84
CA GLU A 324 -6.06 -2.78 12.39
C GLU A 324 -4.62 -2.41 12.83
N GLY A 325 -4.47 -1.22 13.40
CA GLY A 325 -3.19 -0.68 13.90
C GLY A 325 -2.68 0.54 13.14
N GLU A 326 -3.35 0.95 12.07
CA GLU A 326 -3.06 2.21 11.38
C GLU A 326 -3.60 3.41 12.17
N LEU A 327 -2.96 4.56 11.98
CA LEU A 327 -3.41 5.82 12.59
C LEU A 327 -4.59 6.45 11.85
N ILE A 328 -4.63 6.30 10.52
CA ILE A 328 -5.66 6.78 9.59
C ILE A 328 -5.44 6.05 8.26
N ASP A 329 -6.51 5.77 7.51
CA ASP A 329 -6.43 5.04 6.22
C ASP A 329 -7.65 5.39 5.34
N PRO A 330 -7.65 5.13 4.01
CA PRO A 330 -8.82 5.35 3.16
C PRO A 330 -10.08 4.66 3.68
N GLY A 331 -11.20 5.37 3.58
CA GLY A 331 -12.50 4.96 4.11
C GLY A 331 -12.78 5.42 5.54
N CYS A 332 -11.77 5.91 6.27
CA CYS A 332 -12.00 6.53 7.58
C CYS A 332 -12.88 7.77 7.45
N LEU A 333 -13.78 7.94 8.41
CA LEU A 333 -14.59 9.15 8.53
C LEU A 333 -13.87 10.16 9.44
N VAL A 334 -13.86 11.42 9.02
CA VAL A 334 -13.16 12.50 9.72
C VAL A 334 -14.01 13.76 9.83
N THR A 335 -13.69 14.57 10.82
CA THR A 335 -14.18 15.94 11.00
C THR A 335 -12.97 16.88 11.16
N ARG A 336 -13.21 18.19 11.18
CA ARG A 336 -12.15 19.15 11.51
C ARG A 336 -11.54 18.88 12.90
N GLY A 337 -10.22 18.94 12.97
CA GLY A 337 -9.41 18.68 14.16
C GLY A 337 -8.97 19.95 14.89
N PRO A 338 -8.08 19.81 15.90
CA PRO A 338 -7.67 20.89 16.79
C PRO A 338 -6.85 21.99 16.10
N ASP A 339 -6.05 21.67 15.09
CA ASP A 339 -5.21 22.64 14.37
C ASP A 339 -5.88 23.21 13.10
N TRP A 340 -7.17 22.96 12.90
CA TRP A 340 -7.89 23.38 11.69
C TRP A 340 -7.82 24.89 11.44
N GLU A 341 -7.26 25.27 10.29
CA GLU A 341 -7.17 26.67 9.84
C GLU A 341 -7.86 26.93 8.48
N TRP A 342 -8.54 25.93 7.93
CA TRP A 342 -9.03 25.92 6.54
C TRP A 342 -10.46 26.46 6.37
N GLY A 343 -10.88 27.38 7.24
CA GLY A 343 -12.20 28.01 7.18
C GLY A 343 -13.35 27.00 7.19
N ASN A 344 -14.21 27.05 6.18
CA ASN A 344 -15.34 26.13 5.99
C ASN A 344 -15.20 25.26 4.73
N GLN A 345 -13.98 24.91 4.34
CA GLN A 345 -13.74 23.98 3.21
C GLN A 345 -14.39 22.60 3.42
N ASP A 346 -14.62 22.21 4.67
CA ASP A 346 -15.35 20.99 5.04
C ASP A 346 -16.87 21.13 4.89
N GLY A 347 -17.41 22.35 4.77
CA GLY A 347 -18.85 22.63 4.83
C GLY A 347 -19.37 22.96 6.24
N GLY A 348 -18.48 23.19 7.20
CA GLY A 348 -18.83 23.61 8.57
C GLY A 348 -18.44 22.59 9.65
N ALA A 349 -18.41 23.03 10.91
CA ALA A 349 -17.79 22.31 12.04
C ALA A 349 -18.32 20.91 12.40
N LYS A 350 -19.44 20.49 11.80
CA LYS A 350 -20.03 19.15 11.99
C LYS A 350 -20.06 18.33 10.70
N SER A 351 -19.37 18.80 9.66
CA SER A 351 -19.32 18.09 8.40
C SER A 351 -18.39 16.90 8.51
N ILE A 352 -18.89 15.75 8.06
CA ILE A 352 -18.12 14.51 7.99
C ILE A 352 -17.56 14.40 6.58
N GLY A 353 -16.27 14.09 6.50
CA GLY A 353 -15.58 13.72 5.27
C GLY A 353 -15.08 12.29 5.32
N THR A 354 -14.74 11.75 4.15
CA THR A 354 -14.14 10.43 3.99
C THR A 354 -12.71 10.57 3.51
N VAL A 355 -11.78 9.89 4.17
CA VAL A 355 -10.37 9.81 3.76
C VAL A 355 -10.26 9.02 2.46
N LEU A 356 -9.57 9.57 1.47
CA LEU A 356 -9.28 8.92 0.19
C LEU A 356 -7.84 8.45 0.07
N ARG A 357 -6.89 9.22 0.63
CA ARG A 357 -5.45 8.96 0.57
C ARG A 357 -4.77 9.40 1.85
N VAL A 358 -3.76 8.66 2.27
CA VAL A 358 -2.83 9.02 3.34
C VAL A 358 -1.43 8.96 2.73
N ASP A 359 -0.72 10.08 2.74
CA ASP A 359 0.67 10.16 2.28
C ASP A 359 1.62 9.92 3.46
N ASP A 360 2.79 9.33 3.20
CA ASP A 360 3.78 8.98 4.23
C ASP A 360 4.30 10.18 5.04
N ASN A 361 4.17 11.39 4.50
CA ASN A 361 4.55 12.63 5.18
C ASN A 361 3.45 13.14 6.14
N GLY A 362 2.35 12.42 6.32
CA GLY A 362 1.23 12.84 7.17
C GLY A 362 0.28 13.83 6.51
N VAL A 363 0.28 13.94 5.17
CA VAL A 363 -0.75 14.68 4.42
C VAL A 363 -1.89 13.71 4.04
N VAL A 364 -3.13 14.12 4.28
CA VAL A 364 -4.32 13.28 4.08
C VAL A 364 -5.27 13.97 3.13
N LEU A 365 -5.68 13.26 2.07
CA LEU A 365 -6.71 13.73 1.14
C LEU A 365 -8.08 13.28 1.63
N VAL A 366 -8.98 14.24 1.84
CA VAL A 366 -10.34 14.02 2.34
C VAL A 366 -11.36 14.52 1.32
N CYS A 367 -12.37 13.70 1.02
CA CYS A 367 -13.56 14.10 0.29
C CYS A 367 -14.68 14.45 1.28
N TRP A 368 -15.17 15.68 1.22
CA TRP A 368 -16.27 16.14 2.07
C TRP A 368 -17.62 15.83 1.43
N LYS A 369 -18.70 15.82 2.22
CA LYS A 369 -20.07 15.50 1.79
C LYS A 369 -20.55 16.23 0.53
N HIS A 370 -20.04 17.43 0.26
CA HIS A 370 -20.43 18.25 -0.89
C HIS A 370 -19.55 18.02 -2.14
N GLY A 371 -18.70 16.98 -2.12
CA GLY A 371 -17.85 16.55 -3.25
C GLY A 371 -16.49 17.25 -3.32
N SER A 372 -16.22 18.25 -2.49
CA SER A 372 -14.91 18.91 -2.45
C SER A 372 -13.86 17.97 -1.86
N CYS A 373 -12.76 17.77 -2.57
CA CYS A 373 -11.62 17.01 -2.10
C CYS A 373 -10.43 17.94 -1.81
N HIS A 374 -9.90 17.88 -0.59
CA HIS A 374 -8.80 18.74 -0.15
C HIS A 374 -7.81 17.99 0.73
N GLN A 375 -6.57 18.50 0.79
CA GLN A 375 -5.48 17.92 1.55
C GLN A 375 -5.34 18.63 2.90
N TYR A 376 -5.10 17.84 3.95
CA TYR A 376 -5.01 18.31 5.33
C TYR A 376 -3.86 17.64 6.07
N ARG A 377 -3.39 18.25 7.15
CA ARG A 377 -2.28 17.72 7.95
C ARG A 377 -2.80 16.73 9.00
N TYR A 378 -2.13 15.61 9.12
CA TYR A 378 -2.34 14.61 10.16
C TYR A 378 -0.98 14.10 10.63
N GLY A 379 -0.26 14.96 11.35
CA GLY A 379 1.11 14.73 11.80
C GLY A 379 2.18 15.45 10.95
N TYR A 380 1.81 16.07 9.82
CA TYR A 380 2.71 16.94 9.08
C TYR A 380 2.92 18.27 9.84
N ASP A 381 4.18 18.68 10.00
CA ASP A 381 4.58 19.88 10.76
C ASP A 381 4.06 19.90 12.22
N ASP A 382 3.94 18.71 12.84
CA ASP A 382 3.35 18.52 14.17
C ASP A 382 1.91 19.06 14.30
N LYS A 383 1.18 19.17 13.19
CA LYS A 383 -0.21 19.65 13.12
C LYS A 383 -1.21 18.54 12.82
N ILE A 384 -2.36 18.61 13.47
CA ILE A 384 -3.48 17.68 13.29
C ILE A 384 -4.75 18.48 12.93
N ASP A 385 -4.99 18.62 11.63
CA ASP A 385 -6.16 19.29 11.07
C ASP A 385 -7.41 18.39 11.06
N LEU A 386 -7.26 17.07 11.24
CA LEU A 386 -8.35 16.11 11.13
C LEU A 386 -8.56 15.35 12.44
N GLN A 387 -9.82 15.09 12.78
CA GLN A 387 -10.22 14.26 13.90
C GLN A 387 -10.96 13.03 13.36
N LEU A 388 -10.48 11.82 13.69
CA LEU A 388 -11.19 10.58 13.36
C LEU A 388 -12.54 10.52 14.07
N CYS A 389 -13.58 10.16 13.32
CA CYS A 389 -14.89 9.84 13.86
C CYS A 389 -14.90 8.41 14.40
N ASP A 390 -15.68 8.16 15.46
CA ASP A 390 -16.02 6.80 15.86
C ASP A 390 -16.88 6.16 14.75
N PRO A 391 -16.44 5.04 14.13
CA PRO A 391 -17.17 4.37 13.05
C PRO A 391 -18.58 3.91 13.45
N PHE A 392 -18.84 3.73 14.76
CA PHE A 392 -20.13 3.26 15.28
C PHE A 392 -20.94 4.36 15.97
N SER A 393 -20.47 5.62 15.94
CA SER A 393 -21.27 6.74 16.43
C SER A 393 -22.57 6.89 15.61
N PRO A 394 -23.68 7.35 16.21
CA PRO A 394 -24.93 7.59 15.50
C PRO A 394 -24.77 8.48 14.26
N GLU A 395 -23.87 9.47 14.33
CA GLU A 395 -23.54 10.39 13.25
C GLU A 395 -22.85 9.67 12.09
N SER A 396 -21.83 8.87 12.36
CA SER A 396 -21.12 8.07 11.35
C SER A 396 -22.04 7.06 10.67
N VAL A 397 -22.84 6.33 11.46
CA VAL A 397 -23.79 5.34 10.93
C VAL A 397 -24.84 6.03 10.04
N ARG A 398 -25.36 7.18 10.47
CA ARG A 398 -26.31 7.97 9.67
C ARG A 398 -25.67 8.50 8.39
N PHE A 399 -24.42 8.96 8.46
CA PHE A 399 -23.67 9.44 7.30
C PHE A 399 -23.49 8.34 6.25
N LEU A 400 -23.02 7.15 6.65
CA LEU A 400 -22.82 6.02 5.74
C LEU A 400 -24.13 5.54 5.13
N LYS A 401 -25.19 5.39 5.93
CA LYS A 401 -26.52 5.03 5.43
C LYS A 401 -27.08 6.03 4.44
N THR A 402 -26.99 7.32 4.76
CA THR A 402 -27.46 8.38 3.86
C THR A 402 -26.67 8.39 2.55
N SER A 403 -25.36 8.16 2.63
CA SER A 403 -24.49 8.07 1.46
C SER A 403 -24.88 6.88 0.58
N MET A 404 -25.07 5.70 1.17
CA MET A 404 -25.53 4.50 0.47
C MET A 404 -26.89 4.71 -0.22
N LEU A 405 -27.90 5.17 0.51
CA LEU A 405 -29.25 5.42 -0.02
C LEU A 405 -29.23 6.46 -1.16
N SER A 406 -28.42 7.51 -1.04
CA SER A 406 -28.32 8.53 -2.10
C SER A 406 -27.73 8.01 -3.41
N VAL A 407 -26.97 6.91 -3.36
CA VAL A 407 -26.45 6.23 -4.54
C VAL A 407 -27.48 5.23 -5.06
N GLU A 408 -28.16 4.47 -4.18
CA GLU A 408 -29.25 3.56 -4.56
C GLU A 408 -30.45 4.30 -5.20
N GLU A 409 -30.79 5.50 -4.74
CA GLU A 409 -31.85 6.31 -5.38
C GLU A 409 -31.48 6.76 -6.80
N LYS A 410 -30.20 7.01 -7.06
CA LYS A 410 -29.71 7.34 -8.41
C LYS A 410 -29.61 6.10 -9.31
N TYR A 411 -29.52 4.92 -8.71
CA TYR A 411 -29.35 3.62 -9.36
C TYR A 411 -30.26 2.59 -8.71
N PRO A 412 -31.58 2.64 -8.98
CA PRO A 412 -32.47 1.57 -8.55
C PRO A 412 -32.01 0.30 -9.26
N GLY A 413 -31.22 -0.53 -8.58
CA GLY A 413 -31.04 -1.90 -9.01
C GLY A 413 -32.43 -2.49 -9.16
N GLU A 414 -32.71 -3.18 -10.27
CA GLU A 414 -33.93 -3.97 -10.40
C GLU A 414 -33.92 -5.11 -9.38
N THR A 415 -34.22 -4.79 -8.12
CA THR A 415 -34.74 -5.74 -7.16
C THR A 415 -36.23 -5.86 -7.45
N ASN A 416 -36.59 -6.91 -8.18
CA ASN A 416 -37.98 -7.34 -8.29
C ASN A 416 -38.54 -7.62 -6.89
N VAL A 417 -39.48 -6.77 -6.51
CA VAL A 417 -40.69 -6.98 -5.71
C VAL A 417 -40.89 -8.41 -5.17
N SER A 418 -40.91 -8.53 -3.84
CA SER A 418 -42.04 -9.19 -3.16
C SER A 418 -42.07 -8.77 -1.68
N SER A 419 -42.74 -7.65 -1.40
CA SER A 419 -43.32 -7.40 -0.09
C SER A 419 -44.82 -7.69 -0.18
N GLU A 420 -45.20 -8.75 0.51
CA GLU A 420 -46.50 -9.00 1.16
C GLU A 420 -47.73 -9.23 0.26
N GLU A 421 -48.23 -10.47 0.31
CA GLU A 421 -49.62 -10.73 0.69
C GLU A 421 -49.73 -12.16 1.27
N GLU A 422 -50.06 -12.25 2.57
CA GLU A 422 -50.65 -13.43 3.20
C GLU A 422 -52.06 -13.64 2.63
N PHE A 423 -52.47 -14.88 2.29
CA PHE A 423 -53.78 -15.47 2.64
C PHE A 423 -53.90 -16.92 2.13
N GLU A 424 -54.02 -17.84 3.10
CA GLU A 424 -54.72 -19.14 3.19
C GLU A 424 -54.94 -20.10 1.98
N ASN A 425 -54.58 -21.38 2.25
CA ASN A 425 -55.28 -22.67 1.96
C ASN A 425 -55.95 -22.86 0.58
N THR A 426 -55.78 -23.98 -0.15
CA THR A 426 -56.15 -25.36 0.23
C THR A 426 -55.83 -26.34 -0.93
N HIS A 427 -55.57 -27.61 -0.61
CA HIS A 427 -55.88 -28.86 -1.38
C HIS A 427 -55.60 -28.90 -2.90
N CYS A 428 -54.66 -29.71 -3.43
CA CYS A 428 -54.59 -31.18 -3.53
C CYS A 428 -54.79 -31.66 -4.97
N LEU A 429 -54.07 -32.74 -5.31
CA LEU A 429 -54.32 -33.69 -6.41
C LEU A 429 -53.98 -33.13 -7.81
N SER A 430 -53.30 -33.84 -8.70
CA SER A 430 -53.09 -35.29 -8.81
C SER A 430 -52.31 -35.55 -10.10
N ASN A 431 -51.57 -36.66 -10.11
CA ASN A 431 -51.45 -37.61 -11.22
C ASN A 431 -50.59 -37.17 -12.44
N ASP A 432 -49.74 -38.00 -13.01
CA ASP A 432 -49.36 -39.39 -12.74
C ASP A 432 -48.36 -39.87 -13.83
N ILE A 433 -47.72 -41.01 -13.55
CA ILE A 433 -47.27 -42.07 -14.49
C ILE A 433 -45.97 -41.78 -15.27
N ASN A 434 -44.82 -42.34 -14.83
CA ASN A 434 -44.26 -43.71 -15.06
C ASN A 434 -43.44 -43.76 -16.36
N GLU A 435 -42.36 -44.53 -16.54
CA GLU A 435 -41.83 -45.75 -15.93
C GLU A 435 -40.35 -45.87 -16.39
N GLU A 436 -39.41 -46.21 -15.50
CA GLU A 436 -38.68 -47.51 -15.44
C GLU A 436 -37.69 -47.81 -16.59
N ALA A 437 -36.50 -48.39 -16.40
CA ALA A 437 -35.81 -48.95 -15.23
C ALA A 437 -34.35 -49.32 -15.59
N ALA A 438 -33.60 -49.67 -14.54
CA ALA A 438 -32.51 -50.65 -14.47
C ALA A 438 -31.06 -50.13 -14.27
N ALA A 439 -30.69 -50.04 -13.00
CA ALA A 439 -29.34 -50.24 -12.44
C ALA A 439 -29.00 -51.77 -12.36
N PRO A 440 -27.83 -52.28 -11.89
CA PRO A 440 -27.23 -52.05 -10.54
C PRO A 440 -25.68 -51.93 -10.60
N THR A 441 -24.85 -51.72 -9.56
CA THR A 441 -24.76 -52.22 -8.17
C THR A 441 -23.63 -51.39 -7.49
N SER A 442 -23.85 -50.69 -6.36
CA SER A 442 -23.52 -51.07 -4.94
C SER A 442 -22.03 -50.93 -4.56
N VAL A 443 -21.55 -50.43 -3.40
CA VAL A 443 -22.01 -50.36 -1.98
C VAL A 443 -21.23 -49.20 -1.29
N ASP A 444 -21.87 -48.18 -0.70
CA ASP A 444 -22.13 -47.94 0.76
C ASP A 444 -20.86 -47.83 1.65
N SER A 445 -20.62 -46.80 2.49
CA SER A 445 -21.53 -46.28 3.51
C SER A 445 -21.01 -44.99 4.21
N THR A 446 -21.99 -44.13 4.53
CA THR A 446 -22.17 -43.24 5.70
C THR A 446 -21.09 -42.22 6.15
N VAL A 447 -21.45 -40.92 6.17
CA VAL A 447 -21.65 -40.08 7.39
C VAL A 447 -21.97 -38.62 6.96
N ARG A 448 -23.09 -38.08 7.45
CA ARG A 448 -23.37 -36.63 7.66
C ARG A 448 -23.38 -36.37 9.17
N PRO A 449 -23.45 -35.13 9.66
CA PRO A 449 -22.64 -33.94 9.33
C PRO A 449 -22.04 -33.34 10.62
N THR A 450 -20.85 -32.73 10.59
CA THR A 450 -20.38 -31.95 11.75
C THR A 450 -20.77 -30.49 11.60
N SER A 451 -21.81 -30.14 12.34
CA SER A 451 -22.18 -28.79 12.77
C SER A 451 -20.94 -27.93 13.07
N ILE A 452 -20.78 -26.83 12.32
CA ILE A 452 -20.05 -25.66 12.82
C ILE A 452 -21.01 -25.01 13.81
N LEU A 453 -20.68 -25.11 15.11
CA LEU A 453 -21.41 -24.45 16.19
C LEU A 453 -21.64 -22.98 15.81
N GLN A 454 -22.90 -22.56 15.70
CA GLN A 454 -23.24 -21.14 15.63
C GLN A 454 -22.83 -20.49 16.96
N VAL A 455 -21.78 -19.67 16.91
CA VAL A 455 -21.32 -18.88 18.04
C VAL A 455 -21.85 -17.46 17.88
N THR A 456 -22.73 -17.03 18.78
CA THR A 456 -23.17 -15.64 18.86
C THR A 456 -22.06 -14.81 19.49
N LYS A 457 -21.46 -13.88 18.73
CA LYS A 457 -20.49 -12.90 19.25
C LYS A 457 -21.16 -12.03 20.33
N GLY A 458 -20.89 -12.30 21.60
CA GLY A 458 -21.18 -11.38 22.70
C GLY A 458 -20.31 -10.14 22.54
N LYS A 459 -20.93 -8.96 22.43
CA LYS A 459 -20.22 -7.68 22.32
C LYS A 459 -19.81 -7.23 23.74
N TYR A 460 -18.49 -7.18 23.97
CA TYR A 460 -17.79 -6.54 25.08
C TYR A 460 -17.63 -7.34 26.39
N PHE A 461 -16.38 -7.38 26.88
CA PHE A 461 -15.97 -7.96 28.16
C PHE A 461 -15.18 -6.92 28.96
N LYS A 462 -15.37 -6.91 30.29
CA LYS A 462 -14.67 -5.99 31.19
C LYS A 462 -14.17 -6.75 32.41
N ASN A 463 -12.88 -6.62 32.70
CA ASN A 463 -12.28 -7.05 33.96
C ASN A 463 -12.27 -5.87 34.95
N SER A 464 -12.91 -6.02 36.10
CA SER A 464 -12.89 -5.02 37.16
C SER A 464 -11.65 -5.19 38.04
N ILE A 465 -10.58 -4.46 37.74
CA ILE A 465 -9.46 -4.24 38.66
C ILE A 465 -9.70 -2.88 39.33
N LYS A 466 -10.18 -2.87 40.58
CA LYS A 466 -10.17 -1.64 41.40
C LYS A 466 -8.93 -1.67 42.28
N GLU A 467 -7.96 -0.81 41.98
CA GLU A 467 -6.99 -0.35 42.98
C GLU A 467 -7.72 0.54 43.98
N THR A 468 -7.61 0.21 45.25
CA THR A 468 -8.27 0.90 46.36
C THR A 468 -7.69 2.30 46.55
N ILE A 469 -8.36 3.34 46.06
CA ILE A 469 -8.23 4.70 46.60
C ILE A 469 -9.60 5.13 47.10
N ARG A 470 -9.73 5.22 48.42
CA ARG A 470 -10.92 5.75 49.12
C ARG A 470 -11.00 7.26 48.92
N THR A 471 -12.17 7.77 48.54
CA THR A 471 -12.68 9.07 49.00
C THR A 471 -14.18 8.93 49.29
N PRO A 472 -14.73 9.66 50.28
CA PRO A 472 -16.00 9.32 50.92
C PRO A 472 -17.21 10.01 50.28
N ASP A 473 -18.37 9.45 50.59
CA ASP A 473 -19.71 10.07 50.54
C ASP A 473 -20.39 10.18 49.17
N ILE A 474 -21.11 9.11 48.80
CA ILE A 474 -22.52 9.12 48.36
C ILE A 474 -23.07 7.72 48.68
N GLU A 475 -24.08 7.63 49.54
CA GLU A 475 -24.84 6.41 49.82
C GLU A 475 -25.75 6.08 48.63
N THR A 476 -25.61 4.88 48.07
CA THR A 476 -26.61 4.29 47.16
C THR A 476 -26.93 2.88 47.60
N ASP A 477 -28.21 2.63 47.90
CA ASP A 477 -28.80 1.36 48.35
C ASP A 477 -28.80 0.27 47.26
N GLY A 478 -27.64 -0.31 46.99
CA GLY A 478 -27.49 -1.51 46.17
C GLY A 478 -26.50 -2.50 46.80
N PRO A 479 -26.65 -3.83 46.59
CA PRO A 479 -25.80 -4.81 47.25
C PRO A 479 -24.34 -4.65 46.82
N ASN A 480 -23.49 -4.31 47.79
CA ASN A 480 -22.04 -4.19 47.65
C ASN A 480 -21.41 -5.59 47.50
N PHE A 481 -20.97 -5.95 46.29
CA PHE A 481 -20.08 -7.08 46.07
C PHE A 481 -18.69 -6.58 45.69
N SER A 482 -17.75 -6.63 46.63
CA SER A 482 -16.32 -6.44 46.38
C SER A 482 -15.74 -7.73 45.79
N THR A 483 -15.70 -7.83 44.46
CA THR A 483 -15.02 -8.95 43.76
C THR A 483 -13.94 -8.42 42.83
N VAL A 484 -12.71 -8.36 43.34
CA VAL A 484 -11.50 -8.06 42.57
C VAL A 484 -11.28 -9.16 41.52
N ASN A 485 -10.97 -8.80 40.28
CA ASN A 485 -10.80 -9.72 39.13
C ASN A 485 -12.08 -10.47 38.72
N GLN A 486 -13.24 -9.81 38.79
CA GLN A 486 -14.48 -10.34 38.26
C GLN A 486 -14.67 -9.92 36.80
N TRP A 487 -14.84 -10.91 35.92
CA TRP A 487 -15.18 -10.76 34.52
C TRP A 487 -16.69 -10.75 34.32
N TRP A 488 -17.12 -9.93 33.36
CA TRP A 488 -18.52 -9.68 33.02
C TRP A 488 -18.74 -9.84 31.52
N TRP A 489 -19.94 -10.27 31.15
CA TRP A 489 -20.41 -10.38 29.78
C TRP A 489 -21.69 -9.58 29.60
N ARG A 490 -21.96 -9.13 28.37
CA ARG A 490 -23.16 -8.36 28.02
C ARG A 490 -24.13 -9.23 27.23
N ASP A 491 -25.40 -9.28 27.66
CA ASP A 491 -26.43 -10.03 26.93
C ASP A 491 -26.99 -9.25 25.73
N SER A 492 -27.90 -9.89 24.99
CA SER A 492 -28.56 -9.31 23.80
C SER A 492 -29.41 -8.08 24.10
N GLU A 493 -29.79 -7.88 25.37
CA GLU A 493 -30.55 -6.72 25.84
C GLU A 493 -29.63 -5.60 26.36
N GLY A 494 -28.30 -5.83 26.34
CA GLY A 494 -27.30 -4.85 26.76
C GLY A 494 -27.04 -4.81 28.27
N ILE A 495 -27.51 -5.81 29.03
CA ILE A 495 -27.34 -5.90 30.48
C ILE A 495 -26.02 -6.63 30.80
N TRP A 496 -25.30 -6.12 31.80
CA TRP A 496 -24.04 -6.72 32.27
C TRP A 496 -24.27 -7.81 33.30
N ASN A 497 -23.80 -9.01 33.00
CA ASN A 497 -23.93 -10.20 33.85
C ASN A 497 -22.55 -10.72 34.26
N PRO A 498 -22.34 -11.13 35.53
CA PRO A 498 -21.05 -11.66 35.97
C PRO A 498 -20.86 -13.11 35.50
N HIS A 499 -19.63 -13.51 35.20
CA HIS A 499 -19.30 -14.93 35.00
C HIS A 499 -19.43 -15.73 36.31
N SER A 500 -19.81 -17.00 36.20
CA SER A 500 -19.80 -17.94 37.33
C SER A 500 -18.40 -18.03 37.95
N LYS A 501 -18.30 -18.35 39.25
CA LYS A 501 -17.01 -18.40 39.96
C LYS A 501 -15.98 -19.31 39.28
N GLU A 502 -16.42 -20.44 38.74
CA GLU A 502 -15.57 -21.40 38.04
C GLU A 502 -15.07 -20.86 36.69
N ALA A 503 -15.95 -20.26 35.89
CA ALA A 503 -15.57 -19.64 34.62
C ALA A 503 -14.62 -18.46 34.85
N ASN A 504 -14.92 -17.61 35.84
CA ASN A 504 -14.10 -16.46 36.21
C ASN A 504 -12.68 -16.86 36.64
N SER A 505 -12.53 -17.98 37.37
CA SER A 505 -11.23 -18.51 37.76
C SER A 505 -10.42 -19.01 36.56
N LYS A 506 -11.07 -19.70 35.62
CA LYS A 506 -10.44 -20.18 34.37
C LYS A 506 -9.98 -19.02 33.50
N ILE A 507 -10.82 -18.01 33.29
CA ILE A 507 -10.49 -16.81 32.50
C ILE A 507 -9.29 -16.10 33.12
N ASN A 508 -9.30 -15.85 34.43
CA ASN A 508 -8.16 -15.20 35.10
C ASN A 508 -6.86 -16.00 35.00
N LYS A 509 -6.92 -17.34 35.02
CA LYS A 509 -5.74 -18.19 34.85
C LYS A 509 -5.19 -18.11 33.43
N CYS A 510 -6.04 -18.10 32.41
CA CYS A 510 -5.63 -17.93 31.01
C CYS A 510 -5.07 -16.53 30.75
N TYR A 511 -5.77 -15.50 31.22
CA TYR A 511 -5.37 -14.10 31.08
C TYR A 511 -4.01 -13.80 31.73
N LYS A 512 -3.72 -14.41 32.90
CA LYS A 512 -2.39 -14.29 33.53
C LYS A 512 -1.27 -14.98 32.73
N ARG A 513 -1.59 -16.01 31.94
CA ARG A 513 -0.60 -16.74 31.13
C ARG A 513 -0.32 -16.02 29.82
N ASP A 514 -1.36 -15.50 29.19
CA ASP A 514 -1.28 -14.72 27.96
C ASP A 514 -2.47 -13.74 27.88
N PRO A 515 -2.23 -12.43 28.05
CA PRO A 515 -3.27 -11.40 27.99
C PRO A 515 -3.96 -11.28 26.62
N LYS A 516 -3.38 -11.84 25.56
CA LYS A 516 -3.94 -11.84 24.19
C LYS A 516 -4.69 -13.14 23.85
N SER A 517 -4.78 -14.09 24.78
CA SER A 517 -5.43 -15.37 24.54
C SER A 517 -6.96 -15.26 24.52
N THR A 518 -7.59 -15.97 23.58
CA THR A 518 -9.04 -16.09 23.45
C THR A 518 -9.56 -17.25 24.30
N VAL A 519 -10.62 -17.04 25.08
CA VAL A 519 -11.21 -18.05 25.98
C VAL A 519 -12.68 -18.30 25.64
N VAL A 520 -13.02 -19.54 25.29
CA VAL A 520 -14.41 -19.92 25.03
C VAL A 520 -15.10 -20.34 26.34
N VAL A 521 -16.26 -19.76 26.63
CA VAL A 521 -17.04 -19.99 27.87
C VAL A 521 -18.48 -20.33 27.51
N MET A 522 -19.04 -21.38 28.12
CA MET A 522 -20.46 -21.72 27.95
C MET A 522 -21.29 -21.14 29.09
N ILE A 523 -22.39 -20.47 28.74
CA ILE A 523 -23.35 -19.88 29.68
C ILE A 523 -24.75 -20.27 29.22
N LYS A 524 -25.51 -21.00 30.06
CA LYS A 524 -26.89 -21.45 29.78
C LYS A 524 -27.03 -22.06 28.37
N ASP A 525 -26.16 -23.02 28.06
CA ASP A 525 -26.11 -23.76 26.78
C ASP A 525 -25.80 -22.92 25.53
N GLN A 526 -25.37 -21.66 25.71
CA GLN A 526 -24.84 -20.82 24.65
C GLN A 526 -23.32 -20.61 24.82
N THR A 527 -22.60 -20.58 23.70
CA THR A 527 -21.15 -20.48 23.67
C THR A 527 -20.72 -19.04 23.40
N TYR A 528 -19.90 -18.49 24.30
CA TYR A 528 -19.37 -17.13 24.25
C TYR A 528 -17.84 -17.17 24.11
N VAL A 529 -17.26 -16.18 23.43
CA VAL A 529 -15.82 -16.10 23.19
C VAL A 529 -15.29 -14.82 23.84
N ASN A 530 -14.50 -14.96 24.90
CA ASN A 530 -13.80 -13.89 25.63
C ASN A 530 -12.44 -13.58 25.02
#